data_AF-A0A919XZX9-F1
#
_entry.id   AF-A0A919XZX9-F1
#
_cell.length_a   1.000
_cell.length_b   1.000
_cell.length_c   1.000
_cell.angle_alpha   90.00
_cell.angle_beta   90.00
_cell.angle_gamma   90.00
#
_symmetry.space_group_name_H-M   'P 1'
#
loop_
_entity.id
_entity.type
_entity.pdbx_description
1 polymer ?
#
loop_
_entity_poly.entity_id
_entity_poly.type
_entity_poly.pdbx_seq_one_letter_code
_entity_poly.pdbx_strand_id
1 'polypeptide(L)'
;MLYIKRYLTSDCISFTFVVLIYSILASLDILPPLTTLLAFQLFAMSTAATLLLAITDRIAWKNRWLSIAVDLIDVLIGVFVSGMLLNVFVLNPLNLAVVVGMCIFVYFAVYGVLMIKDQVDASRINQQLQWLQQNRDKRTGENQ
;
A
#
# COMPACT_ATOMS: atom_id res chain seq x y z
N MET A 1 -16.59 -0.78 -8.88
CA MET A 1 -16.21 0.50 -8.22
C MET A 1 -15.37 0.32 -6.94
N LEU A 2 -15.53 -0.77 -6.17
CA LEU A 2 -14.75 -1.04 -4.95
C LEU A 2 -13.25 -1.28 -5.19
N TYR A 3 -12.88 -1.98 -6.27
CA TYR A 3 -11.49 -2.29 -6.60
C TYR A 3 -10.62 -1.05 -6.86
N ILE A 4 -11.11 -0.11 -7.71
CA ILE A 4 -10.37 1.13 -8.03
C ILE A 4 -10.13 1.96 -6.76
N LYS A 5 -11.14 2.10 -5.89
CA LYS A 5 -11.01 2.83 -4.63
C LYS A 5 -9.95 2.21 -3.72
N ARG A 6 -9.88 0.87 -3.67
CA ARG A 6 -8.88 0.15 -2.86
C ARG A 6 -7.47 0.41 -3.37
N TYR A 7 -7.21 0.25 -4.67
CA TYR A 7 -5.89 0.47 -5.24
C TYR A 7 -5.46 1.94 -5.17
N LEU A 8 -6.38 2.89 -5.40
CA LEU A 8 -6.10 4.31 -5.22
C LEU A 8 -5.76 4.66 -3.76
N THR A 9 -6.49 4.08 -2.80
CA THR A 9 -6.19 4.27 -1.37
C THR A 9 -4.82 3.69 -1.03
N SER A 10 -4.49 2.51 -1.56
CA SER A 10 -3.19 1.86 -1.37
C SER A 10 -2.05 2.70 -1.94
N ASP A 11 -2.22 3.24 -3.15
CA ASP A 11 -1.22 4.09 -3.81
C ASP A 11 -0.96 5.37 -3.01
N CYS A 12 -2.02 6.06 -2.57
CA CYS A 12 -1.87 7.26 -1.75
C CYS A 12 -1.18 6.99 -0.40
N ILE A 13 -1.52 5.87 0.27
CA ILE A 13 -0.87 5.47 1.53
C ILE A 13 0.60 5.15 1.27
N SER A 14 0.89 4.37 0.21
CA SER A 14 2.25 4.02 -0.20
C SER A 14 3.08 5.28 -0.48
N PHE A 15 2.56 6.18 -1.31
CA PHE A 15 3.20 7.46 -1.63
C PHE A 15 3.49 8.29 -0.37
N THR A 16 2.54 8.34 0.57
CA THR A 16 2.73 9.05 1.85
C THR A 16 3.92 8.50 2.62
N PHE A 17 4.03 7.17 2.75
CA PHE A 17 5.18 6.55 3.43
C PHE A 17 6.49 6.75 2.67
N VAL A 18 6.49 6.62 1.34
CA VAL A 18 7.66 6.88 0.49
C VAL A 18 8.17 8.30 0.72
N VAL A 19 7.30 9.30 0.63
CA VAL A 19 7.68 10.70 0.83
C VAL A 19 8.18 10.95 2.25
N LEU A 20 7.55 10.34 3.26
CA LEU A 20 7.96 10.51 4.66
C LEU A 20 9.38 9.96 4.87
N ILE A 21 9.64 8.73 4.44
CA ILE A 21 10.95 8.09 4.57
C ILE A 21 11.98 8.87 3.76
N TYR A 22 11.66 9.23 2.52
CA TYR A 22 12.52 10.04 1.66
C TYR A 22 12.90 11.36 2.35
N SER A 23 11.92 12.04 2.95
CA SER A 23 12.15 13.31 3.65
C SER A 23 13.04 13.14 4.88
N ILE A 24 12.90 12.04 5.63
CA ILE A 24 13.80 11.71 6.74
C ILE A 24 15.23 11.48 6.23
N LEU A 25 15.40 10.67 5.18
CA LEU A 25 16.72 10.37 4.63
C LEU A 25 17.38 11.62 4.02
N ALA A 26 16.60 12.48 3.37
CA ALA A 26 17.08 13.75 2.85
C ALA A 26 17.50 14.71 3.98
N SER A 27 16.81 14.68 5.12
CA SER A 27 17.19 15.47 6.31
C SER A 27 18.47 14.97 6.98
N LEU A 28 18.91 13.74 6.69
CA LEU A 28 20.16 13.14 7.15
C LEU A 28 21.29 13.24 6.12
N ASP A 29 21.10 14.01 5.04
CA ASP A 29 22.03 14.14 3.90
C ASP A 29 22.36 12.81 3.18
N ILE A 30 21.51 11.78 3.36
CA ILE A 30 21.65 10.47 2.68
C ILE A 30 21.11 10.55 1.24
N LEU A 31 20.04 11.34 1.03
CA LEU A 31 19.36 11.52 -0.25
C LEU A 31 19.31 13.01 -0.64
N PRO A 32 19.22 13.33 -1.93
CA PRO A 32 19.07 14.72 -2.36
C PRO A 32 17.73 15.30 -1.88
N PRO A 33 17.63 16.63 -1.74
CA PRO A 33 16.41 17.29 -1.27
C PRO A 33 15.21 16.97 -2.17
N LEU A 34 14.04 16.80 -1.54
CA LEU A 34 12.80 16.49 -2.23
C LEU A 34 12.32 17.70 -3.05
N THR A 35 12.50 17.63 -4.37
CA THR A 35 11.95 18.62 -5.31
C THR A 35 10.54 18.25 -5.74
N THR A 36 9.78 19.22 -6.25
CA THR A 36 8.43 18.98 -6.78
C THR A 36 8.42 17.98 -7.93
N LEU A 37 9.40 18.06 -8.83
CA LEU A 37 9.56 17.10 -9.93
C LEU A 37 9.78 15.69 -9.39
N LEU A 38 10.66 15.54 -8.40
CA LEU A 38 10.95 14.25 -7.78
C LEU A 38 9.71 13.67 -7.08
N ALA A 39 8.91 14.50 -6.42
CA ALA A 39 7.66 14.05 -5.80
C ALA A 39 6.69 13.47 -6.84
N PHE A 40 6.53 14.11 -8.01
CA PHE A 40 5.73 13.55 -9.10
C PHE A 40 6.30 12.26 -9.67
N GLN A 41 7.63 12.16 -9.79
CA GLN A 41 8.29 10.93 -10.22
C GLN A 41 8.05 9.79 -9.22
N LEU A 42 8.20 10.05 -7.92
CA LEU A 42 7.93 9.07 -6.87
C LEU A 42 6.47 8.61 -6.86
N PHE A 43 5.52 9.52 -7.10
CA PHE A 43 4.12 9.17 -7.26
C PHE A 43 3.90 8.27 -8.48
N ALA A 44 4.47 8.62 -9.64
CA ALA A 44 4.37 7.78 -10.83
C ALA A 44 4.97 6.37 -10.60
N MET A 45 6.08 6.28 -9.86
CA MET A 45 6.70 5.01 -9.48
C MET A 45 5.80 4.18 -8.54
N SER A 46 5.17 4.81 -7.54
CA SER A 46 4.25 4.11 -6.63
C SER A 46 3.00 3.63 -7.38
N THR A 47 2.48 4.44 -8.31
CA THR A 47 1.35 4.04 -9.15
C THR A 47 1.74 2.86 -10.05
N ALA A 48 2.93 2.86 -10.65
CA ALA A 48 3.40 1.75 -11.48
C ALA A 48 3.53 0.43 -10.69
N ALA A 49 4.10 0.48 -9.48
CA ALA A 49 4.16 -0.67 -8.58
C ALA A 49 2.75 -1.15 -8.18
N THR A 50 1.84 -0.24 -7.87
CA THR A 50 0.45 -0.57 -7.50
C THR A 50 -0.32 -1.20 -8.67
N LEU A 51 -0.05 -0.76 -9.91
CA LEU A 51 -0.63 -1.35 -11.10
C LEU A 51 -0.15 -2.78 -11.35
N LEU A 52 1.15 -3.05 -11.14
CA LEU A 52 1.70 -4.41 -11.20
C LEU A 52 1.05 -5.32 -10.16
N LEU A 53 0.96 -4.86 -8.91
CA LEU A 53 0.25 -5.57 -7.83
C LEU A 53 -1.21 -5.86 -8.20
N ALA A 54 -1.91 -4.89 -8.79
CA ALA A 54 -3.30 -5.08 -9.21
C ALA A 54 -3.48 -6.15 -10.29
N ILE A 55 -2.43 -6.42 -11.09
CA ILE A 55 -2.42 -7.48 -12.10
C ILE A 55 -2.13 -8.83 -11.44
N THR A 56 -1.13 -8.90 -10.57
CA THR A 56 -0.70 -10.15 -9.92
C THR A 56 -1.64 -10.62 -8.82
N ASP A 57 -2.34 -9.69 -8.14
CA ASP A 57 -3.43 -10.00 -7.19
C ASP A 57 -4.56 -10.83 -7.82
N ARG A 58 -4.75 -10.75 -9.14
CA ARG A 58 -5.77 -11.56 -9.84
C ARG A 58 -5.39 -13.04 -9.90
N ILE A 59 -4.13 -13.37 -9.66
CA ILE A 59 -3.64 -14.74 -9.61
C ILE A 59 -3.92 -15.25 -8.20
N ALA A 60 -4.89 -16.15 -8.05
CA ALA A 60 -5.26 -16.70 -6.74
C ALA A 60 -4.16 -17.63 -6.21
N TRP A 61 -3.20 -17.06 -5.47
CA TRP A 61 -2.10 -17.81 -4.87
C TRP A 61 -2.60 -18.66 -3.68
N LYS A 62 -2.32 -19.96 -3.68
CA LYS A 62 -2.70 -20.88 -2.59
C LYS A 62 -1.92 -20.66 -1.29
N ASN A 63 -0.70 -20.10 -1.36
CA ASN A 63 0.18 -19.93 -0.21
C ASN A 63 0.41 -18.43 0.08
N ARG A 64 0.10 -18.02 1.32
CA ARG A 64 0.23 -16.62 1.78
C ARG A 64 1.67 -16.11 1.70
N TRP A 65 2.65 -16.96 2.02
CA TRP A 65 4.07 -16.58 1.93
C TRP A 65 4.51 -16.35 0.49
N LEU A 66 3.95 -17.12 -0.44
CA LEU A 66 4.25 -16.99 -1.86
C LEU A 66 3.61 -15.73 -2.45
N SER A 67 2.40 -15.37 -2.00
CA SER A 67 1.77 -14.09 -2.34
C SER A 67 2.65 -12.91 -1.90
N ILE A 68 3.11 -12.89 -0.65
CA ILE A 68 3.98 -11.82 -0.14
C ILE A 68 5.28 -11.70 -0.95
N ALA A 69 5.89 -12.84 -1.31
CA ALA A 69 7.10 -12.84 -2.11
C ALA A 69 6.87 -12.27 -3.52
N VAL A 70 5.75 -12.62 -4.16
CA VAL A 70 5.35 -12.08 -5.46
C VAL A 70 5.09 -10.58 -5.35
N ASP A 71 4.34 -10.13 -4.34
CA ASP A 71 4.06 -8.71 -4.15
C ASP A 71 5.34 -7.88 -3.99
N LEU A 72 6.30 -8.38 -3.20
CA LEU A 72 7.60 -7.73 -3.04
C LEU A 72 8.37 -7.65 -4.36
N ILE A 73 8.35 -8.72 -5.15
CA ILE A 73 8.98 -8.73 -6.48
C ILE A 73 8.28 -7.71 -7.39
N ASP A 74 6.97 -7.62 -7.38
CA ASP A 74 6.20 -6.67 -8.19
C ASP A 74 6.49 -5.22 -7.81
N VAL A 75 6.58 -4.93 -6.51
CA VAL A 75 6.98 -3.61 -6.01
C VAL A 75 8.39 -3.27 -6.48
N LEU A 76 9.33 -4.20 -6.33
CA LEU A 76 10.71 -4.00 -6.77
C LEU A 76 10.77 -3.76 -8.27
N ILE A 77 10.14 -4.62 -9.08
CA ILE A 77 10.10 -4.46 -10.55
C ILE A 77 9.47 -3.11 -10.91
N GLY A 78 8.32 -2.77 -10.30
CA GLY A 78 7.64 -1.50 -10.55
C GLY A 78 8.52 -0.31 -10.28
N VAL A 79 9.16 -0.26 -9.11
CA VAL A 79 10.06 0.82 -8.69
C VAL A 79 11.34 0.87 -9.53
N PHE A 80 11.98 -0.28 -9.81
CA PHE A 80 13.22 -0.30 -10.58
C PHE A 80 13.01 0.06 -12.05
N VAL A 81 11.98 -0.50 -12.69
CA VAL A 81 11.68 -0.22 -14.11
C VAL A 81 11.27 1.24 -14.28
N SER A 82 10.34 1.73 -13.46
CA SER A 82 9.90 3.13 -13.55
C SER A 82 11.00 4.11 -13.14
N GLY A 83 11.79 3.79 -12.12
CA GLY A 83 12.92 4.60 -11.68
C GLY A 83 14.03 4.73 -12.73
N MET A 84 14.30 3.65 -13.46
CA MET A 84 15.22 3.68 -14.60
C MET A 84 14.65 4.52 -15.76
N LEU A 85 13.38 4.34 -16.11
CA LEU A 85 12.73 5.11 -17.18
C LEU A 85 12.69 6.62 -16.88
N LEU A 86 12.50 6.98 -15.62
CA LEU A 86 12.42 8.36 -15.15
C LEU A 86 13.78 8.94 -14.73
N ASN A 87 14.86 8.17 -14.80
CA ASN A 87 16.22 8.53 -14.36
C ASN A 87 16.26 9.08 -12.91
N VAL A 88 15.50 8.46 -12.00
CA VAL A 88 15.35 8.92 -10.60
C VAL A 88 16.56 8.57 -9.75
N PHE A 89 17.24 7.46 -10.04
CA PHE A 89 18.42 7.04 -9.30
C PHE A 89 19.42 6.31 -10.19
N VAL A 90 20.70 6.42 -9.84
CA VAL A 90 21.78 5.67 -10.47
C VAL A 90 21.89 4.29 -9.81
N LEU A 91 22.04 3.25 -10.64
CA LEU A 91 22.25 1.87 -10.19
C LEU A 91 23.65 1.71 -9.57
N ASN A 92 23.78 2.14 -8.32
CA ASN A 92 24.92 1.87 -7.46
C ASN A 92 24.48 0.88 -6.36
N PRO A 93 25.31 -0.12 -5.96
CA PRO A 93 25.01 -1.03 -4.87
C PRO A 93 24.44 -0.39 -3.60
N LEU A 94 24.95 0.79 -3.21
CA LEU A 94 24.47 1.49 -2.02
C LEU A 94 23.06 2.05 -2.23
N ASN A 95 22.81 2.71 -3.37
CA ASN A 95 21.48 3.21 -3.73
C ASN A 95 20.48 2.05 -3.86
N LEU A 96 20.91 0.92 -4.43
CA LEU A 96 20.09 -0.26 -4.58
C LEU A 96 19.68 -0.81 -3.22
N ALA A 97 20.61 -0.92 -2.26
CA ALA A 97 20.30 -1.37 -0.91
C ALA A 97 19.30 -0.43 -0.21
N VAL A 98 19.48 0.89 -0.34
CA VAL A 98 18.57 1.90 0.24
C VAL A 98 17.18 1.80 -0.39
N VAL A 99 17.08 1.73 -1.72
CA VAL A 99 15.80 1.64 -2.43
C VAL A 99 15.07 0.33 -2.10
N VAL A 100 15.78 -0.81 -2.07
CA VAL A 100 15.21 -2.10 -1.67
C VAL A 100 14.70 -2.04 -0.23
N GLY A 101 15.48 -1.47 0.70
CA GLY A 101 15.08 -1.30 2.08
C GLY A 101 13.82 -0.44 2.23
N MET A 102 13.74 0.67 1.48
CA MET A 102 12.54 1.51 1.45
C MET A 102 11.32 0.75 0.90
N CYS A 103 11.49 -0.02 -0.19
CA CYS A 103 10.40 -0.81 -0.78
C CYS A 103 9.82 -1.83 0.21
N ILE A 104 10.70 -2.58 0.89
CA ILE A 104 10.29 -3.58 1.89
C ILE A 104 9.56 -2.90 3.04
N PHE A 105 10.12 -1.81 3.58
CA PHE A 105 9.50 -1.10 4.69
C PHE A 105 8.11 -0.55 4.31
N VAL A 106 7.99 0.11 3.16
CA VAL A 106 6.72 0.69 2.69
C VAL A 106 5.69 -0.41 2.46
N TYR A 107 6.08 -1.55 1.86
CA TYR A 107 5.19 -2.69 1.67
C TYR A 107 4.56 -3.14 3.00
N PHE A 108 5.39 -3.39 4.02
CA PHE A 108 4.87 -3.81 5.33
C PHE A 108 4.08 -2.72 6.05
N ALA A 109 4.43 -1.45 5.89
CA ALA A 109 3.69 -0.33 6.46
C ALA A 109 2.28 -0.23 5.85
N VAL A 110 2.17 -0.29 4.52
CA VAL A 110 0.89 -0.29 3.79
C VAL A 110 0.07 -1.52 4.18
N TYR A 111 0.70 -2.70 4.20
CA TYR A 111 0.04 -3.95 4.61
C TYR A 111 -0.55 -3.85 6.03
N GLY A 112 0.22 -3.31 6.97
CA GLY A 112 -0.22 -3.12 8.35
C GLY A 112 -1.41 -2.15 8.46
N VAL A 113 -1.34 -1.00 7.76
CA VAL A 113 -2.46 -0.03 7.75
C VAL A 113 -3.73 -0.63 7.15
N LEU A 114 -3.61 -1.39 6.05
CA LEU A 114 -4.74 -2.06 5.43
C LEU A 114 -5.33 -3.14 6.34
N MET A 115 -4.51 -3.94 7.04
CA MET A 115 -5.01 -4.90 8.02
C MET A 115 -5.78 -4.24 9.16
N ILE A 116 -5.29 -3.13 9.70
CA ILE A 116 -5.99 -2.38 10.76
C ILE A 116 -7.33 -1.86 10.24
N LYS A 117 -7.34 -1.31 9.02
CA LYS A 117 -8.56 -0.82 8.38
C LYS A 117 -9.59 -1.95 8.20
N ASP A 118 -9.16 -3.10 7.70
CA ASP A 118 -10.03 -4.25 7.50
C ASP A 118 -10.64 -4.75 8.82
N GLN A 119 -9.86 -4.73 9.93
CA GLN A 119 -10.37 -5.07 11.26
C GLN A 119 -11.40 -4.07 11.78
N VAL A 120 -11.16 -2.77 11.58
CA VAL A 120 -12.11 -1.71 11.97
C VAL A 120 -13.41 -1.82 11.17
N ASP A 121 -13.31 -2.06 9.87
CA ASP A 121 -14.47 -2.22 8.99
C ASP A 121 -15.28 -3.47 9.37
N ALA A 122 -14.61 -4.59 9.66
CA ALA A 122 -15.26 -5.81 10.15
C ALA A 122 -15.99 -5.60 11.49
N SER A 123 -15.37 -4.88 12.44
CA SER A 123 -15.97 -4.54 13.73
C SER A 123 -17.23 -3.68 13.57
N ARG A 124 -17.20 -2.67 12.70
CA ARG A 124 -18.35 -1.82 12.40
C ARG A 124 -19.52 -2.60 11.79
N ILE A 125 -19.23 -3.52 10.86
CA ILE A 125 -20.26 -4.38 10.26
C ILE A 125 -20.90 -5.26 11.34
N ASN A 126 -20.09 -5.85 12.22
CA ASN A 126 -20.61 -6.68 13.31
C ASN A 126 -21.48 -5.88 14.29
N GLN A 127 -21.09 -4.65 14.64
CA GLN A 127 -21.91 -3.76 15.47
C GLN A 127 -23.23 -3.40 14.80
N GLN A 128 -23.23 -3.11 13.50
CA GLN A 128 -24.45 -2.83 12.74
C GLN A 128 -25.38 -4.05 12.70
N LEU A 129 -24.84 -5.26 12.50
CA LEU A 129 -25.62 -6.50 12.52
C LEU A 129 -26.26 -6.75 13.89
N GLN A 130 -25.50 -6.56 14.97
CA GLN A 130 -26.03 -6.70 16.33
C GLN A 130 -27.16 -5.71 16.61
N TRP A 131 -27.01 -4.44 16.20
CA TRP A 131 -28.07 -3.43 16.36
C TRP A 131 -29.34 -3.77 15.55
N LEU A 132 -29.17 -4.26 14.32
CA LEU A 132 -30.29 -4.71 13.48
C LEU A 132 -31.00 -5.93 14.06
N GLN A 133 -30.26 -6.90 14.62
CA GLN A 133 -30.83 -8.07 15.29
C GLN A 133 -31.61 -7.66 16.55
N GLN A 134 -31.02 -6.81 17.40
CA GLN A 134 -31.66 -6.34 18.63
C GLN A 134 -32.95 -5.55 18.35
N ASN A 135 -32.97 -4.73 17.30
CA ASN A 135 -34.19 -4.01 16.88
C ASN A 135 -35.24 -4.92 16.23
N ARG A 136 -34.84 -6.05 15.66
CA ARG A 136 -35.78 -7.03 15.11
C ARG A 136 -36.45 -7.83 16.24
N ASP A 137 -35.68 -8.24 17.26
CA ASP A 137 -36.23 -8.94 18.43
C ASP A 137 -37.20 -8.07 19.23
N LYS A 138 -36.88 -6.77 19.42
CA LYS A 138 -37.80 -5.82 20.09
C LYS A 138 -39.16 -5.71 19.38
N ARG A 139 -39.17 -5.60 18.04
CA ARG A 139 -40.43 -5.55 17.26
C ARG A 139 -41.23 -6.85 17.30
N THR A 140 -40.58 -7.98 17.54
CA THR A 140 -41.25 -9.28 17.58
C THR A 140 -41.81 -9.56 18.98
N GLY A 141 -41.16 -9.04 20.03
CA GLY A 141 -41.64 -9.11 21.42
C GLY A 141 -42.74 -8.10 21.77
N GLU A 142 -42.88 -6.97 21.07
CA GLU A 142 -44.00 -6.03 21.25
C GLU A 142 -45.33 -6.48 20.60
N ASN A 143 -45.30 -7.55 19.80
CA ASN A 143 -46.49 -8.12 19.12
C ASN A 143 -47.05 -9.37 19.83
N GLN A 144 -46.62 -9.67 21.05
CA GLN A 144 -47.17 -10.71 21.93
C GLN A 144 -47.82 -10.08 23.16
#